data_AF-A0A3M0XJK1-F1
#
_entry.id   AF-A0A3M0XJK1-F1
#
_cell.length_a   1.000
_cell.length_b   1.000
_cell.length_c   1.000
_cell.angle_alpha   90.00
_cell.angle_beta   90.00
_cell.angle_gamma   90.00
#
_symmetry.space_group_name_H-M   'P 1'
#
loop_
_entity.id
_entity.type
_entity.pdbx_description
1 polymer ?
#
loop_
_entity_poly.entity_id
_entity_poly.type
_entity_poly.pdbx_seq_one_letter_code
_entity_poly.pdbx_strand_id
1 'polypeptide(L)'
;MDHFRRQEVQNRARRELAEDPVKQWREAAAGQDEEERLEKVLELVEALPPGQREVVELHTLAGMSMREIAQRKKLGEGAIRTRASRAYAALRMMFAEETK
;
A
#
# COMPACT_ATOMS: atom_id res chain seq x y z
N MET A 1 6.54 -8.10 -26.02
CA MET A 1 7.76 -8.57 -25.32
C MET A 1 7.94 -7.76 -24.03
N ASP A 2 6.99 -7.82 -23.06
CA ASP A 2 7.06 -6.95 -21.86
C ASP A 2 6.52 -7.63 -20.57
N HIS A 3 6.60 -8.96 -20.49
CA HIS A 3 6.16 -9.71 -19.30
C HIS A 3 7.34 -10.17 -18.43
N PHE A 4 8.54 -10.33 -19.01
CA PHE A 4 9.71 -10.88 -18.33
C PHE A 4 10.35 -9.91 -17.32
N ARG A 5 10.20 -8.59 -17.49
CA ARG A 5 10.76 -7.61 -16.55
C ARG A 5 9.98 -7.52 -15.23
N ARG A 6 8.74 -8.02 -15.21
CA ARG A 6 7.84 -8.01 -14.03
C ARG A 6 8.04 -9.24 -13.12
N GLN A 7 8.46 -10.37 -13.70
CA GLN A 7 8.77 -11.61 -12.96
C GLN A 7 10.08 -11.51 -12.18
N GLU A 8 11.10 -10.84 -12.73
CA GLU A 8 12.42 -10.70 -12.07
C GLU A 8 12.34 -9.90 -10.75
N VAL A 9 11.52 -8.84 -10.71
CA VAL A 9 11.30 -8.04 -9.49
C VAL A 9 10.49 -8.82 -8.45
N GLN A 10 9.47 -9.59 -8.89
CA GLN A 10 8.72 -10.49 -8.01
C GLN A 10 9.59 -11.59 -7.42
N ASN A 11 10.50 -12.18 -8.20
CA ASN A 11 11.42 -13.21 -7.72
C ASN A 11 12.48 -12.65 -6.77
N ARG A 12 12.94 -11.41 -6.97
CA ARG A 12 13.88 -10.76 -6.06
C ARG A 12 13.26 -10.45 -4.69
N ALA A 13 12.06 -9.85 -4.69
CA ALA A 13 11.31 -9.60 -3.45
C ALA A 13 10.95 -10.90 -2.71
N ARG A 14 10.61 -11.97 -3.45
CA ARG A 14 10.32 -13.30 -2.89
C ARG A 14 11.55 -13.96 -2.24
N ARG A 15 12.77 -13.61 -2.66
CA ARG A 15 14.02 -14.14 -2.08
C ARG A 15 14.45 -13.41 -0.81
N GLU A 16 14.02 -12.16 -0.62
CA GLU A 16 14.28 -11.35 0.57
C GLU A 16 13.24 -11.61 1.70
N LEU A 17 12.10 -12.25 1.40
CA LEU A 17 11.00 -12.62 2.30
C LEU A 17 11.27 -13.89 3.15
N ALA A 18 12.51 -14.15 3.57
CA ALA A 18 12.80 -15.23 4.53
C ALA A 18 12.28 -14.90 5.95
N GLU A 19 12.01 -13.62 6.20
CA GLU A 19 11.32 -13.12 7.39
C GLU A 19 9.94 -12.60 6.95
N ASP A 20 8.91 -12.85 7.76
CA ASP A 20 7.59 -12.24 7.58
C ASP A 20 7.57 -10.90 8.34
N PRO A 21 7.89 -9.77 7.69
CA PRO A 21 7.94 -8.46 8.35
C PRO A 21 6.58 -8.05 8.92
N VAL A 22 5.47 -8.57 8.37
CA VAL A 22 4.12 -8.28 8.88
C VAL A 22 3.92 -8.96 10.23
N LYS A 23 4.40 -10.19 10.40
CA LYS A 23 4.36 -10.90 11.67
C LYS A 23 5.18 -10.18 12.74
N GLN A 24 6.41 -9.79 12.42
CA GLN A 24 7.29 -9.07 13.35
C GLN A 24 6.68 -7.72 13.78
N TRP A 25 6.03 -7.01 12.86
CA TRP A 25 5.29 -5.79 13.18
C TRP A 25 4.10 -6.03 14.09
N ARG A 26 3.33 -7.11 13.89
CA ARG A 26 2.22 -7.47 14.79
C ARG A 26 2.69 -7.79 16.20
N GLU A 27 3.80 -8.50 16.33
CA GLU A 27 4.37 -8.86 17.63
C GLU A 27 4.96 -7.62 18.34
N ALA A 28 5.60 -6.70 17.61
CA ALA A 28 6.11 -5.44 18.17
C ALA A 28 4.99 -4.47 18.59
N ALA A 29 3.85 -4.51 17.89
CA ALA A 29 2.67 -3.70 18.22
C ALA A 29 1.81 -4.30 19.34
N ALA A 30 2.12 -5.51 19.83
CA ALA A 30 1.37 -6.17 20.88
C ALA A 30 1.53 -5.38 22.21
N GLY A 31 0.49 -4.61 22.56
CA GLY A 31 0.46 -3.78 23.78
C GLY A 31 0.08 -2.31 23.55
N GLN A 32 0.03 -1.85 22.30
CA GLN A 32 -0.63 -0.59 21.93
C GLN A 32 -2.13 -0.83 21.74
N ASP A 33 -2.96 0.18 22.01
CA ASP A 33 -4.39 0.08 21.75
C ASP A 33 -4.62 -0.07 20.23
N GLU A 34 -5.20 -1.21 19.83
CA GLU A 34 -5.47 -1.51 18.42
C GLU A 34 -6.43 -0.48 17.83
N GLU A 35 -7.33 0.08 18.65
CA GLU A 35 -8.30 1.09 18.23
C GLU A 35 -7.60 2.42 17.90
N GLU A 36 -6.70 2.88 18.77
CA GLU A 36 -5.88 4.09 18.54
C GLU A 36 -5.02 3.95 17.27
N ARG A 37 -4.43 2.78 17.05
CA ARG A 37 -3.63 2.49 15.83
C ARG A 37 -4.50 2.50 14.58
N LEU A 38 -5.69 1.94 14.64
CA LEU A 38 -6.62 1.91 13.53
C LEU A 38 -7.08 3.32 13.17
N GLU A 39 -7.49 4.11 14.17
CA GLU A 39 -7.86 5.51 14.00
C GLU A 39 -6.72 6.29 13.32
N LYS A 40 -5.49 6.13 13.79
CA LYS A 40 -4.34 6.82 13.19
C LYS A 40 -4.11 6.44 11.72
N VAL A 41 -4.22 5.16 11.38
CA VAL A 41 -4.08 4.71 9.99
C VAL A 41 -5.17 5.32 9.11
N LEU A 42 -6.41 5.38 9.61
CA LEU A 42 -7.52 5.97 8.89
C LEU A 42 -7.31 7.48 8.65
N GLU A 43 -6.88 8.23 9.65
CA GLU A 43 -6.53 9.66 9.51
C GLU A 43 -5.48 9.88 8.41
N LEU A 44 -4.43 9.05 8.36
CA LEU A 44 -3.38 9.16 7.34
C LEU A 44 -3.91 8.84 5.93
N VAL A 45 -4.83 7.88 5.80
CA VAL A 45 -5.49 7.60 4.52
C VAL A 45 -6.41 8.76 4.11
N GLU A 46 -7.11 9.38 5.06
CA GLU A 46 -7.92 10.57 4.84
C GLU A 46 -7.10 11.82 4.50
N ALA A 47 -5.83 11.90 4.92
CA ALA A 47 -4.93 12.98 4.53
C ALA A 47 -4.43 12.86 3.08
N LEU A 48 -4.55 11.68 2.45
CA LEU A 48 -4.07 11.49 1.08
C LEU A 48 -4.86 12.33 0.06
N PRO A 49 -4.20 12.79 -1.01
CA PRO A 49 -4.89 13.38 -2.16
C PRO A 49 -5.97 12.43 -2.72
N PRO A 50 -7.13 12.92 -3.20
CA PRO A 50 -8.28 12.07 -3.53
C PRO A 50 -7.98 10.92 -4.48
N GLY A 51 -7.20 11.17 -5.55
CA GLY A 51 -6.82 10.12 -6.51
C GLY A 51 -5.82 9.09 -5.98
N GLN A 52 -5.11 9.40 -4.89
CA GLN A 52 -4.22 8.47 -4.18
C GLN A 52 -5.01 7.63 -3.18
N ARG A 53 -5.86 8.30 -2.38
CA ARG A 53 -6.77 7.66 -1.42
C ARG A 53 -7.65 6.61 -2.07
N GLU A 54 -8.30 6.99 -3.17
CA GLU A 54 -9.21 6.11 -3.91
C GLU A 54 -8.55 4.80 -4.37
N VAL A 55 -7.26 4.83 -4.71
CA VAL A 55 -6.53 3.61 -5.11
C VAL A 55 -6.22 2.74 -3.89
N VAL A 56 -5.94 3.34 -2.74
CA VAL A 56 -5.74 2.61 -1.47
C VAL A 56 -7.04 1.94 -1.03
N GLU A 57 -8.16 2.66 -1.05
CA GLU A 57 -9.48 2.11 -0.69
C GLU A 57 -9.84 0.92 -1.58
N LEU A 58 -9.75 1.08 -2.91
CA LEU A 58 -10.13 0.01 -3.84
C LEU A 58 -9.19 -1.19 -3.79
N HIS A 59 -7.88 -0.97 -3.62
CA HIS A 59 -6.91 -2.06 -3.61
C HIS A 59 -6.83 -2.78 -2.26
N THR A 60 -6.77 -2.01 -1.18
CA THR A 60 -6.48 -2.53 0.17
C THR A 60 -7.75 -2.88 0.92
N LEU A 61 -8.82 -2.07 0.83
CA LEU A 61 -10.07 -2.34 1.55
C LEU A 61 -11.02 -3.21 0.72
N ALA A 62 -11.15 -2.92 -0.58
CA ALA A 62 -12.05 -3.66 -1.47
C ALA A 62 -11.37 -4.84 -2.20
N GLY A 63 -10.07 -5.07 -2.00
CA GLY A 63 -9.33 -6.22 -2.54
C GLY A 63 -9.21 -6.27 -4.07
N MET A 64 -9.49 -5.17 -4.78
CA MET A 64 -9.45 -5.14 -6.23
C MET A 64 -8.01 -5.16 -6.75
N SER A 65 -7.74 -5.87 -7.85
CA SER A 65 -6.45 -5.78 -8.53
C SER A 65 -6.27 -4.43 -9.24
N MET A 66 -5.02 -4.04 -9.48
CA MET A 66 -4.69 -2.81 -10.24
C MET A 66 -5.35 -2.77 -11.62
N ARG A 67 -5.54 -3.94 -12.25
CA ARG A 67 -6.21 -4.08 -13.54
C ARG A 67 -7.71 -3.81 -13.45
N GLU A 68 -8.38 -4.34 -12.43
CA GLU A 68 -9.81 -4.11 -12.20
C GLU A 68 -10.09 -2.65 -11.83
N ILE A 69 -9.21 -2.03 -11.03
CA ILE A 69 -9.29 -0.60 -10.72
C ILE A 69 -9.14 0.23 -11.99
N ALA A 70 -8.14 -0.09 -12.83
CA ALA A 70 -7.92 0.59 -14.10
C ALA A 70 -9.14 0.51 -15.04
N GLN A 71 -9.74 -0.67 -15.16
CA GLN A 71 -10.98 -0.89 -15.93
C GLN A 71 -12.15 -0.09 -15.37
N ARG A 72 -12.37 -0.16 -14.05
CA ARG A 72 -13.45 0.58 -13.36
C ARG A 72 -13.32 2.08 -13.53
N LYS A 73 -12.08 2.60 -13.50
CA LYS A 73 -11.78 4.03 -13.62
C LYS A 73 -11.59 4.50 -15.07
N LYS A 74 -11.61 3.60 -16.05
CA LYS A 74 -11.31 3.88 -17.47
C LYS A 74 -9.95 4.59 -17.64
N LEU A 75 -8.95 4.14 -16.88
CA LEU A 75 -7.58 4.65 -16.92
C LEU A 75 -6.59 3.53 -17.29
N GLY A 76 -5.39 3.90 -17.71
CA GLY A 76 -4.32 2.91 -17.94
C GLY A 76 -3.83 2.29 -16.63
N GLU A 77 -3.54 0.99 -16.64
CA GLU A 77 -3.00 0.26 -15.46
C GLU A 77 -1.72 0.93 -14.93
N GLY A 78 -0.87 1.46 -15.82
CA GLY A 78 0.32 2.22 -15.43
C GLY A 78 0.00 3.46 -14.57
N ALA A 79 -1.05 4.20 -14.92
CA ALA A 79 -1.48 5.37 -14.17
C ALA A 79 -1.97 5.00 -12.77
N ILE A 80 -2.73 3.90 -12.63
CA ILE A 80 -3.18 3.38 -11.33
C ILE A 80 -1.97 2.96 -10.49
N ARG A 81 -0.98 2.27 -11.06
CA ARG A 81 0.24 1.88 -10.35
C ARG A 81 1.06 3.08 -9.89
N THR A 82 1.16 4.13 -10.70
CA THR A 82 1.81 5.38 -10.30
C THR A 82 1.08 6.03 -9.13
N ARG A 83 -0.26 6.07 -9.15
CA ARG A 83 -1.05 6.59 -8.03
C ARG A 83 -0.85 5.77 -6.76
N ALA A 84 -0.90 4.44 -6.85
CA ALA A 84 -0.64 3.54 -5.72
C ALA A 84 0.76 3.76 -5.14
N SER A 85 1.78 3.82 -5.99
CA SER A 85 3.17 4.05 -5.56
C SER A 85 3.32 5.37 -4.79
N ARG A 86 2.71 6.45 -5.31
CA ARG A 86 2.71 7.76 -4.65
C ARG A 86 1.94 7.74 -3.33
N ALA A 87 0.79 7.06 -3.30
CA ALA A 87 0.00 6.90 -2.08
C ALA A 87 0.81 6.21 -0.97
N TYR A 88 1.45 5.08 -1.27
CA TYR A 88 2.28 4.37 -0.29
C TYR A 88 3.52 5.14 0.12
N ALA A 89 4.12 5.92 -0.78
CA ALA A 89 5.22 6.80 -0.43
C ALA A 89 4.78 7.90 0.54
N ALA A 90 3.64 8.54 0.27
CA ALA A 90 3.07 9.57 1.14
C ALA A 90 2.70 9.00 2.52
N LEU A 91 2.02 7.85 2.59
CA LEU A 91 1.69 7.19 3.86
C LEU A 91 2.94 6.88 4.69
N ARG A 92 3.99 6.34 4.05
CA ARG A 92 5.27 6.08 4.75
C ARG A 92 5.92 7.35 5.28
N MET A 93 5.87 8.45 4.52
CA MET A 93 6.43 9.73 4.98
C MET A 93 5.66 10.28 6.17
N MET A 94 4.33 10.34 6.09
CA MET A 94 3.50 10.84 7.18
C MET A 94 3.64 10.00 8.45
N PHE A 95 3.72 8.67 8.30
CA PHE A 95 3.93 7.78 9.45
C PHE A 95 5.32 7.98 10.09
N ALA A 96 6.37 8.22 9.28
CA ALA A 96 7.72 8.45 9.79
C ALA A 96 7.89 9.83 10.48
N GLU A 97 7.14 10.83 10.05
CA GLU A 97 7.11 12.16 10.66
C GLU A 97 6.41 12.18 12.02
N GLU A 98 5.39 11.33 12.20
CA GLU A 98 4.66 11.16 13.47
C GLU A 98 5.42 10.36 14.53
N THR A 99 6.31 9.46 14.12
CA THR A 99 7.06 8.60 15.06
C THR A 99 8.34 9.27 15.61
N LYS A 100 8.50 10.58 15.40
CA LYS A 100 9.74 11.33 15.69
C LYS A 100 9.56 12.31 16.84
#